data_AF-I3YGW4-F1
#
_entry.id   AF-I3YGW4-F1
#
_cell.length_a   1.000
_cell.length_b   1.000
_cell.length_c   1.000
_cell.angle_alpha   90.00
_cell.angle_beta   90.00
_cell.angle_gamma   90.00
#
_symmetry.space_group_name_H-M   'P 1'
#
loop_
_entity.id
_entity.type
_entity.pdbx_description
1 polymer ?
#
loop_
_entity_poly.entity_id
_entity_poly.type
_entity_poly.pdbx_seq_one_letter_code
_entity_poly.pdbx_strand_id
1 'polypeptide(L)'
;MRQQSHAVAAGASLILAPGGAPWSLSVLPEAGATVTLAVTATPASAVGADGAGAAWHPLGEPLTAETLIVFPGPVTALRVSAAGAGTTVELISG
;
A
#
# COMPACT_ATOMS: atom_id res chain seq x y z
N MET A 1 14.62 -4.98 -11.28
CA MET A 1 13.34 -4.30 -11.54
C MET A 1 12.21 -5.27 -11.88
N ARG A 2 11.29 -5.48 -10.93
CA ARG A 2 9.99 -6.13 -11.15
C ARG A 2 8.89 -5.08 -10.97
N GLN A 3 7.93 -5.01 -11.88
CA GLN A 3 6.76 -4.13 -11.78
C GLN A 3 5.48 -4.96 -11.78
N GLN A 4 4.53 -4.63 -10.90
CA GLN A 4 3.22 -5.26 -10.82
C GLN A 4 2.14 -4.19 -10.76
N SER A 5 1.15 -4.27 -11.66
CA SER A 5 0.03 -3.34 -11.70
C SER A 5 -1.25 -4.06 -11.29
N HIS A 6 -2.05 -3.41 -10.44
CA HIS A 6 -3.31 -3.95 -9.94
C HIS A 6 -4.40 -2.89 -9.93
N ALA A 7 -5.58 -3.24 -10.42
CA ALA A 7 -6.77 -2.41 -10.27
C ALA A 7 -7.47 -2.72 -8.95
N VAL A 8 -7.96 -1.67 -8.28
CA VAL A 8 -8.81 -1.74 -7.10
C VAL A 8 -10.12 -1.05 -7.43
N ALA A 9 -11.20 -1.81 -7.47
CA ALA A 9 -12.52 -1.27 -7.76
C ALA A 9 -13.03 -0.34 -6.64
N ALA A 10 -13.96 0.54 -6.98
CA ALA A 10 -14.62 1.41 -5.99
C ALA A 10 -15.29 0.57 -4.89
N GLY A 11 -15.05 0.96 -3.62
CA GLY A 11 -15.55 0.25 -2.45
C GLY A 11 -14.80 -1.05 -2.11
N ALA A 12 -13.76 -1.41 -2.87
CA ALA A 12 -12.97 -2.61 -2.63
C ALA A 12 -11.66 -2.32 -1.89
N SER A 13 -11.10 -3.39 -1.32
CA SER A 13 -9.75 -3.40 -0.77
C SER A 13 -8.91 -4.47 -1.43
N LEU A 14 -7.66 -4.13 -1.73
CA LEU A 14 -6.63 -5.03 -2.24
C LEU A 14 -5.52 -5.19 -1.20
N ILE A 15 -5.05 -6.42 -0.98
CA ILE A 15 -3.90 -6.71 -0.13
C ILE A 15 -2.75 -7.19 -1.02
N LEU A 16 -1.60 -6.55 -0.89
CA LEU A 16 -0.38 -6.82 -1.63
C LEU A 16 0.70 -7.28 -0.65
N ALA A 17 1.36 -8.40 -0.93
CA ALA A 17 2.41 -8.97 -0.08
C ALA A 17 3.73 -9.02 -0.85
N PRO A 18 4.44 -7.89 -1.00
CA PRO A 18 5.57 -7.78 -1.91
C PRO A 18 6.88 -8.38 -1.39
N GLY A 19 6.91 -8.89 -0.15
CA GLY A 19 7.96 -9.81 0.29
C GLY A 19 9.31 -9.17 0.63
N GLY A 20 9.31 -8.08 1.40
CA GLY A 20 10.48 -7.64 2.17
C GLY A 20 11.65 -7.00 1.41
N ALA A 21 11.59 -6.85 0.08
CA ALA A 21 12.48 -5.92 -0.62
C ALA A 21 12.07 -4.45 -0.34
N PRO A 22 12.92 -3.45 -0.63
CA PRO A 22 12.46 -2.07 -0.78
C PRO A 22 11.58 -1.96 -2.03
N TRP A 23 10.48 -1.23 -1.89
CA TRP A 23 9.49 -1.04 -2.96
C TRP A 23 9.11 0.42 -3.08
N SER A 24 8.75 0.80 -4.30
CA SER A 24 7.98 2.01 -4.57
C SER A 24 6.56 1.61 -4.93
N LEU A 25 5.58 2.29 -4.35
CA LEU A 25 4.16 2.16 -4.66
C LEU A 25 3.70 3.45 -5.36
N SER A 26 3.27 3.35 -6.61
CA SER A 26 2.51 4.41 -7.26
C SER A 26 1.02 4.14 -7.07
N VAL A 27 0.27 5.15 -6.64
CA VAL A 27 -1.19 5.11 -6.52
C VAL A 27 -1.76 6.11 -7.50
N LEU A 28 -2.63 5.65 -8.40
CA LEU A 28 -3.28 6.45 -9.44
C LEU A 28 -4.80 6.37 -9.21
N PRO A 29 -5.38 7.25 -8.37
CA PRO A 29 -6.82 7.31 -8.17
C PRO A 29 -7.53 7.79 -9.44
N GLU A 30 -8.67 7.18 -9.78
CA GLU A 30 -9.57 7.74 -10.80
C GLU A 30 -10.22 9.03 -10.29
N ALA A 31 -10.76 9.86 -11.19
CA ALA A 31 -11.46 11.08 -10.78
C ALA A 31 -12.61 10.76 -9.81
N GLY A 32 -12.61 11.38 -8.63
CA GLY A 32 -13.58 11.12 -7.58
C GLY A 32 -13.24 9.95 -6.66
N ALA A 33 -12.12 9.26 -6.88
CA ALA A 33 -11.62 8.25 -5.95
C ALA A 33 -10.94 8.91 -4.74
N THR A 34 -11.17 8.31 -3.57
CA THR A 34 -10.40 8.55 -2.35
C THR A 34 -9.76 7.24 -1.95
N VAL A 35 -8.43 7.20 -1.90
CA VAL A 35 -7.65 6.00 -1.59
C VAL A 35 -7.08 6.12 -0.19
N THR A 36 -7.31 5.10 0.63
CA THR A 36 -6.65 4.95 1.92
C THR A 36 -5.68 3.78 1.87
N LEU A 37 -4.53 3.98 2.49
CA LEU A 37 -3.46 2.99 2.51
C LEU A 37 -3.16 2.60 3.94
N ALA A 38 -2.85 1.32 4.14
CA ALA A 38 -2.30 0.84 5.40
C ALA A 38 -1.21 -0.19 5.15
N VAL A 39 -0.26 -0.29 6.07
CA VAL A 39 0.83 -1.28 6.05
C VAL A 39 0.73 -2.18 7.26
N THR A 40 1.23 -3.41 7.11
CA THR A 40 1.60 -4.21 8.27
C THR A 40 3.07 -4.58 8.17
N ALA A 41 3.80 -4.30 9.25
CA ALA A 41 5.24 -4.38 9.44
C ALA A 41 6.14 -3.93 8.27
N THR A 42 6.55 -2.66 8.30
CA THR A 42 7.84 -2.14 7.78
C THR A 42 8.90 -2.26 8.90
N PRO A 43 10.17 -2.64 8.65
CA PRO A 43 11.09 -3.04 9.68
C PRO A 43 12.13 -1.93 9.86
N ALA A 44 11.95 -1.21 10.95
CA ALA A 44 13.04 -0.68 11.73
C ALA A 44 12.59 -0.45 13.18
N SER A 45 11.28 -0.28 13.41
CA SER A 45 10.74 0.14 14.73
C SER A 45 9.77 -0.84 15.38
N ALA A 46 9.38 -1.94 14.73
CA ALA A 46 8.48 -2.94 15.32
C ALA A 46 9.26 -3.92 16.22
N VAL A 47 9.90 -3.40 17.27
CA VAL A 47 10.44 -4.22 18.36
C VAL A 47 9.23 -4.76 19.15
N GLY A 48 8.98 -6.08 19.08
CA GLY A 48 8.12 -6.79 20.03
C GLY A 48 6.82 -7.42 19.52
N ALA A 49 6.69 -7.77 18.25
CA ALA A 49 5.50 -8.49 17.76
C ALA A 49 5.70 -10.02 17.81
N ASP A 50 5.63 -10.59 19.01
CA ASP A 50 5.49 -12.02 19.23
C ASP A 50 4.08 -12.46 18.76
N GLY A 51 3.97 -12.92 17.52
CA GLY A 51 2.95 -13.89 17.08
C GLY A 51 1.45 -13.53 17.21
N ALA A 52 1.07 -12.31 17.59
CA ALA A 52 -0.33 -11.89 17.74
C ALA A 52 -0.72 -10.84 16.69
N GLY A 53 -1.49 -11.26 15.68
CA GLY A 53 -2.28 -10.43 14.76
C GLY A 53 -1.60 -9.18 14.19
N ALA A 54 -1.07 -9.27 12.97
CA ALA A 54 -0.41 -8.15 12.29
C ALA A 54 -1.34 -6.90 12.24
N ALA A 55 -1.03 -5.89 13.07
CA ALA A 55 -1.79 -4.64 13.09
C ALA A 55 -1.58 -3.88 11.77
N TRP A 56 -2.66 -3.29 11.25
CA TRP A 56 -2.60 -2.41 10.08
C TRP A 56 -2.41 -0.97 10.56
N HIS A 57 -1.35 -0.34 10.09
CA HIS A 57 -1.04 1.06 10.38
C HIS A 57 -1.38 1.90 9.14
N PRO A 58 -2.28 2.89 9.26
CA PRO A 58 -2.59 3.78 8.14
C PRO A 58 -1.35 4.57 7.70
N LEU A 59 -1.22 4.78 6.40
CA LEU A 59 -0.16 5.62 5.83
C LEU A 59 -0.73 7.00 5.51
N GLY A 60 -0.46 7.96 6.39
CA GLY A 60 -0.79 9.37 6.17
C GLY A 60 -2.27 9.65 5.94
N GLU A 61 -2.54 10.74 5.24
CA GLU A 61 -3.88 11.19 4.87
C GLU A 61 -4.41 10.45 3.62
N PRO A 62 -5.74 10.38 3.43
CA PRO A 62 -6.33 9.82 2.22
C PRO A 62 -5.83 10.52 0.94
N LEU A 63 -5.56 9.72 -0.09
CA LEU A 63 -5.03 10.19 -1.37
C LEU A 63 -6.17 10.40 -2.37
N THR A 64 -6.18 11.56 -3.02
CA THR A 64 -7.16 11.91 -4.07
C THR A 64 -6.51 12.25 -5.41
N ALA A 65 -5.17 12.20 -5.46
CA ALA A 65 -4.37 12.46 -6.64
C ALA A 65 -3.25 11.42 -6.77
N GLU A 66 -2.61 11.37 -7.94
CA GLU A 66 -1.46 10.52 -8.17
C GLU A 66 -0.37 10.76 -7.13
N THR A 67 0.10 9.68 -6.49
CA THR A 67 1.06 9.76 -5.40
C THR A 67 2.06 8.61 -5.49
N LEU A 68 3.35 8.94 -5.39
CA LEU A 68 4.44 7.98 -5.26
C LEU A 68 4.86 7.86 -3.80
N ILE A 69 4.84 6.64 -3.27
CA ILE A 69 5.28 6.31 -1.91
C ILE A 69 6.49 5.40 -2.01
N VAL A 70 7.60 5.82 -1.41
CA VAL A 70 8.84 5.04 -1.36
C VAL A 70 8.96 4.41 0.01
N PHE A 71 9.08 3.08 0.06
CA PHE A 71 9.34 2.35 1.30
C PHE A 71 10.84 2.09 1.45
N PRO A 72 11.54 2.79 2.37
CA PRO A 72 12.99 2.65 2.53
C PRO A 72 13.42 1.33 3.19
N GLY A 73 12.46 0.51 3.66
CA GLY A 73 12.71 -0.78 4.30
C GLY A 73 11.69 -1.87 3.92
N PRO A 74 11.93 -3.13 4.32
CA PRO A 74 11.14 -4.31 3.93
C PRO A 74 9.63 -4.22 4.20
N VAL A 75 8.80 -4.10 3.18
CA VAL A 75 7.33 -4.13 3.38
C VAL A 75 6.83 -5.57 3.41
N THR A 76 6.16 -5.96 4.51
CA THR A 76 5.55 -7.29 4.62
C THR A 76 4.25 -7.37 3.81
N ALA A 77 3.32 -6.45 4.07
CA ALA A 77 2.12 -6.28 3.24
C ALA A 77 1.57 -4.85 3.26
N LEU A 78 0.85 -4.51 2.18
CA LEU A 78 0.12 -3.27 1.94
C LEU A 78 -1.36 -3.59 1.77
N ARG A 79 -2.22 -2.74 2.31
CA ARG A 79 -3.65 -2.71 2.03
C ARG A 79 -3.97 -1.39 1.35
N VAL A 80 -4.63 -1.49 0.21
CA VAL A 80 -5.13 -0.36 -0.58
C VAL A 80 -6.64 -0.45 -0.59
N SER A 81 -7.33 0.59 -0.14
CA SER A 81 -8.79 0.67 -0.17
C SER A 81 -9.21 1.89 -0.96
N ALA A 82 -10.11 1.70 -1.93
CA ALA A 82 -10.62 2.77 -2.77
C ALA A 82 -12.09 3.04 -2.45
N ALA A 83 -12.46 4.31 -2.32
CA ALA A 83 -13.84 4.77 -2.14
C ALA A 83 -14.20 5.80 -3.23
N GLY A 84 -15.49 5.90 -3.58
CA GLY A 84 -15.98 6.84 -4.59
C GLY A 84 -15.80 6.35 -6.03
N ALA A 85 -14.57 6.07 -6.45
CA ALA A 85 -14.21 5.50 -7.75
C ALA A 85 -13.04 4.49 -7.61
N GLY A 86 -12.59 3.91 -8.73
CA GLY A 86 -11.50 2.95 -8.73
C GLY A 86 -10.13 3.60 -8.56
N THR A 87 -9.10 2.76 -8.40
CA THR A 87 -7.70 3.20 -8.48
C THR A 87 -6.84 2.09 -9.09
N THR A 88 -5.77 2.49 -9.75
CA THR A 88 -4.69 1.57 -10.13
C THR A 88 -3.52 1.77 -9.17
N VAL A 89 -2.93 0.67 -8.74
CA VAL A 89 -1.70 0.68 -7.94
C VAL A 89 -0.59 -0.10 -8.62
N GLU A 90 0.60 0.48 -8.61
CA GLU A 90 1.79 -0.12 -9.20
C GLU A 90 2.87 -0.31 -8.13
N LEU A 91 3.33 -1.55 -7.96
CA LEU A 91 4.49 -1.86 -7.15
C LEU A 91 5.71 -2.04 -8.03
N ILE A 92 6.79 -1.36 -7.68
CA ILE A 92 8.06 -1.38 -8.39
C ILE A 92 9.16 -1.78 -7.41
N SER A 93 9.85 -2.89 -7.69
CA SER A 93 11.09 -3.25 -6.98
C SER A 93 12.29 -2.65 -7.70
N GLY A 94 13.29 -2.20 -6.95
CA GLY A 94 14.67 -2.07 -7.45
C GLY A 94 15.14 -3.37 -8.09
#